data_AF-A0A7R9GFP2-F1
#
_entry.id   AF-A0A7R9GFP2-F1
#
_cell.length_a   1.000
_cell.length_b   1.000
_cell.length_c   1.000
_cell.angle_alpha   90.00
_cell.angle_beta   90.00
_cell.angle_gamma   90.00
#
_symmetry.space_group_name_H-M   'P 1'
#
loop_
_entity.id
_entity.type
_entity.pdbx_description
1 polymer ?
#
loop_
_entity_poly.entity_id
_entity_poly.type
_entity_poly.pdbx_seq_one_letter_code
_entity_poly.pdbx_strand_id
1 'polypeptide(L)'
;MYLRYTLDAEGKRVYTMTKDQEGEPTLNAHPARFSPEDTFSEHRIRVKKRAGLLKIKIAAKNDVYVDSRMAVMHRALFVWVLILLFFIMLVLILDHRTDWNWFVVFVPMWIFDVIALEYVIFNIVMHLKNGHDRNRTPMQTKLVYLFCFLLKTAFGILLCLRLEYPEWKLHLGFVMLPLWILLIVLLTYLSKRLYLMIAHRPMGVRRS
;
A
#
# COMPACT_ATOMS: atom_id res chain seq x y z
N MET A 1 31.50 -17.44 39.51
CA MET A 1 32.01 -18.22 38.36
C MET A 1 33.46 -17.81 38.14
N TYR A 2 34.39 -18.77 38.16
CA TYR A 2 35.84 -18.48 38.12
C TYR A 2 36.41 -18.39 36.71
N LEU A 3 35.72 -18.94 35.71
CA LEU A 3 36.19 -18.93 34.33
C LEU A 3 36.03 -17.54 33.69
N ARG A 4 37.14 -17.00 33.22
CA ARG A 4 37.27 -15.68 32.59
C ARG A 4 37.95 -15.83 31.23
N TYR A 5 37.92 -14.78 30.41
CA TYR A 5 38.57 -14.78 29.11
C TYR A 5 39.05 -13.40 28.67
N THR A 6 40.05 -13.39 27.79
CA THR A 6 40.52 -12.25 26.99
C THR A 6 40.30 -12.54 25.51
N LEU A 7 40.38 -11.50 24.68
CA LEU A 7 40.29 -11.64 23.22
C LEU A 7 41.70 -11.54 22.65
N ASP A 8 42.08 -12.53 21.83
CA ASP A 8 43.33 -12.51 21.08
C ASP A 8 43.26 -11.52 19.89
N ALA A 9 44.37 -11.28 19.21
CA ALA A 9 44.46 -10.43 18.02
C ALA A 9 43.50 -10.88 16.89
N GLU A 10 43.17 -12.18 16.82
CA GLU A 10 42.20 -12.75 15.89
C GLU A 10 40.75 -12.70 16.39
N GLY A 11 40.51 -12.15 17.59
CA GLY A 11 39.18 -12.08 18.22
C GLY A 11 38.70 -13.40 18.83
N LYS A 12 39.58 -14.39 18.98
CA LYS A 12 39.27 -15.66 19.65
C LYS A 12 39.36 -15.51 21.17
N ARG A 13 38.51 -16.23 21.91
CA ARG A 13 38.51 -16.21 23.37
C ARG A 13 39.65 -17.08 23.91
N VAL A 14 40.54 -16.50 24.71
CA VAL A 14 41.57 -17.21 25.48
C VAL A 14 41.11 -17.26 26.93
N TYR A 15 41.01 -18.46 27.50
CA TYR A 15 40.41 -18.65 28.82
C TYR A 15 41.45 -18.60 29.94
N THR A 16 41.06 -18.03 31.07
CA THR A 16 41.88 -17.90 32.27
C THR A 16 41.03 -17.99 33.55
N MET A 17 41.68 -18.29 34.66
CA MET A 17 41.09 -18.23 36.00
C MET A 17 41.51 -16.96 36.76
N THR A 18 42.53 -16.26 36.27
CA THR A 18 43.02 -15.02 36.89
C THR A 18 42.13 -13.84 36.52
N LYS A 19 41.98 -12.89 37.44
CA LYS A 19 41.18 -11.67 37.21
C LYS A 19 41.88 -10.72 36.24
N ASP A 20 43.19 -10.68 36.31
CA ASP A 20 44.04 -9.84 35.49
C ASP A 20 45.04 -10.71 34.75
N GLN A 21 45.30 -10.38 33.49
CA GLN A 21 46.38 -10.94 32.70
C GLN A 21 47.17 -9.77 32.16
N GLU A 22 48.46 -9.66 32.53
CA GLU A 22 49.37 -8.62 32.01
C GLU A 22 48.83 -7.18 32.17
N GLY A 23 48.03 -6.93 33.21
CA GLY A 23 47.42 -5.61 33.49
C GLY A 23 46.10 -5.34 32.77
N GLU A 24 45.67 -6.20 31.85
CA GLU A 24 44.39 -6.10 31.17
C GLU A 24 43.27 -6.80 31.97
N PRO A 25 42.11 -6.14 32.17
CA PRO A 25 41.00 -6.71 32.90
C PRO A 25 40.31 -7.79 32.07
N THR A 26 40.21 -9.00 32.63
CA THR A 26 39.59 -10.13 31.93
C THR A 26 38.06 -10.08 32.03
N LEU A 27 37.34 -10.66 31.06
CA LEU A 27 35.87 -10.69 31.02
C LEU A 27 35.31 -12.02 31.55
N ASN A 28 34.09 -12.02 32.07
CA ASN A 28 33.43 -13.26 32.52
C ASN A 28 33.07 -14.15 31.31
N ALA A 29 33.52 -15.41 31.32
CA ALA A 29 33.26 -16.35 30.22
C ALA A 29 31.79 -16.75 30.06
N HIS A 30 30.99 -16.50 31.09
CA HIS A 30 29.60 -16.89 31.14
C HIS A 30 28.67 -15.70 30.87
N PRO A 31 27.58 -15.93 30.13
CA PRO A 31 26.63 -14.87 29.83
C PRO A 31 25.93 -14.39 31.11
N ALA A 32 25.41 -13.17 31.08
CA ALA A 32 24.55 -12.66 32.13
C ALA A 32 23.32 -13.57 32.29
N ARG A 33 22.95 -13.90 33.53
CA ARG A 33 21.78 -14.72 33.83
C ARG A 33 20.52 -14.05 33.27
N PHE A 34 19.69 -14.83 32.60
CA PHE A 34 18.40 -14.37 32.16
C PHE A 34 17.45 -14.23 33.37
N SER A 35 16.81 -13.07 33.49
CA SER A 35 15.72 -12.83 34.43
C SER A 35 14.45 -12.51 33.63
N PRO A 36 13.34 -13.25 33.84
CA PRO A 36 12.07 -12.95 33.18
C PRO A 36 11.53 -11.55 33.53
N GLU A 37 11.78 -11.08 34.76
CA GLU A 37 11.29 -9.81 35.31
C GLU A 37 12.35 -8.70 35.22
N ASP A 38 13.10 -8.63 34.13
CA ASP A 38 14.16 -7.64 33.98
C ASP A 38 13.62 -6.21 33.77
N THR A 39 13.54 -5.44 34.86
CA THR A 39 13.11 -4.03 34.89
C THR A 39 13.96 -3.12 34.00
N PHE A 40 15.24 -3.44 33.79
CA PHE A 40 16.16 -2.62 32.99
C PHE A 40 16.24 -3.04 31.52
N SER A 41 15.36 -3.95 31.08
CA SER A 41 15.31 -4.45 29.71
C SER A 41 15.16 -3.30 28.68
N GLU A 42 14.31 -2.32 28.96
CA GLU A 42 14.14 -1.13 28.11
C GLU A 42 15.43 -0.32 27.96
N HIS A 43 16.12 -0.07 29.07
CA HIS A 43 17.36 0.71 29.08
C HIS A 43 18.45 -0.01 28.28
N ARG A 44 18.59 -1.33 28.44
CA ARG A 44 19.53 -2.15 27.67
C ARG A 44 19.23 -2.07 26.16
N ILE A 45 17.95 -2.13 25.77
CA ILE A 45 17.55 -2.01 24.36
C ILE A 45 17.88 -0.62 23.82
N ARG A 46 17.60 0.45 24.57
CA ARG A 46 17.91 1.83 24.14
C ARG A 46 19.42 2.05 23.95
N VAL A 47 20.25 1.52 24.84
CA VAL A 47 21.73 1.58 24.70
C VAL A 47 22.19 0.79 23.48
N LYS A 48 21.72 -0.46 23.31
CA LYS A 48 22.06 -1.28 22.14
C LYS A 48 21.63 -0.64 20.83
N LYS A 49 20.49 0.06 20.81
CA LYS A 49 19.99 0.80 19.65
C LYS A 49 20.88 2.00 19.33
N ARG A 50 21.28 2.80 20.33
CA ARG A 50 22.20 3.94 20.15
C ARG A 50 23.59 3.50 19.66
N ALA A 51 24.08 2.36 20.15
CA ALA A 51 25.35 1.77 19.74
C ALA A 51 25.29 1.01 18.39
N GLY A 52 24.14 0.95 17.72
CA GLY A 52 23.99 0.24 16.45
C GLY A 52 24.11 -1.29 16.53
N LEU A 53 24.08 -1.88 17.73
CA LEU A 53 24.30 -3.31 17.97
C LEU A 53 23.03 -4.17 17.82
N LEU A 54 21.90 -3.56 17.48
CA LEU A 54 20.59 -4.22 17.43
C LEU A 54 20.28 -4.72 16.02
N LYS A 55 20.73 -5.94 15.68
CA LYS A 55 20.84 -6.41 14.29
C LYS A 55 19.61 -7.08 13.64
N ILE A 56 18.47 -7.27 14.31
CA ILE A 56 17.48 -8.27 13.81
C ILE A 56 16.12 -7.68 13.39
N LYS A 57 15.59 -6.68 14.09
CA LYS A 57 14.24 -6.14 13.77
C LYS A 57 14.24 -4.88 12.92
N ILE A 58 15.37 -4.17 12.84
CA ILE A 58 15.47 -2.89 12.12
C ILE A 58 15.72 -3.13 10.62
N ALA A 59 16.64 -4.04 10.28
CA ALA A 59 16.92 -4.41 8.88
C ALA A 59 15.68 -5.01 8.20
N ALA A 60 15.11 -6.08 8.76
CA ALA A 60 13.91 -6.71 8.20
C ALA A 60 12.70 -5.76 8.09
N LYS A 61 12.52 -4.84 9.04
CA LYS A 61 11.44 -3.83 8.97
C LYS A 61 11.71 -2.79 7.88
N ASN A 62 12.96 -2.39 7.70
CA ASN A 62 13.36 -1.44 6.66
C ASN A 62 13.21 -2.04 5.27
N ASP A 63 13.64 -3.29 5.07
CA ASP A 63 13.54 -3.97 3.77
C ASP A 63 12.07 -4.13 3.33
N VAL A 64 11.20 -4.57 4.25
CA VAL A 64 9.76 -4.68 4.00
C VAL A 64 9.12 -3.31 3.72
N TYR A 65 9.56 -2.26 4.42
CA TYR A 65 9.05 -0.90 4.18
C TYR A 65 9.51 -0.36 2.83
N VAL A 66 10.77 -0.58 2.44
CA VAL A 66 11.32 -0.16 1.16
C VAL A 66 10.60 -0.88 0.02
N ASP A 67 10.44 -2.20 0.10
CA ASP A 67 9.71 -2.98 -0.91
C ASP A 67 8.25 -2.50 -1.07
N SER A 68 7.56 -2.26 0.05
CA SER A 68 6.19 -1.72 0.03
C SER A 68 6.12 -0.31 -0.58
N ARG A 69 7.09 0.58 -0.25
CA ARG A 69 7.16 1.93 -0.84
C ARG A 69 7.37 1.86 -2.35
N MET A 70 8.33 1.07 -2.78
CA MET A 70 8.64 0.92 -4.19
C MET A 70 7.43 0.35 -4.92
N ALA A 71 6.77 -0.69 -4.40
CA ALA A 71 5.56 -1.24 -5.02
C ALA A 71 4.42 -0.21 -5.17
N VAL A 72 4.21 0.67 -4.18
CA VAL A 72 3.21 1.75 -4.28
C VAL A 72 3.62 2.79 -5.32
N MET A 73 4.89 3.17 -5.37
CA MET A 73 5.40 4.14 -6.36
C MET A 73 5.25 3.62 -7.79
N HIS A 74 5.60 2.35 -8.06
CA HIS A 74 5.45 1.76 -9.39
C HIS A 74 3.97 1.72 -9.83
N ARG A 75 3.05 1.40 -8.92
CA ARG A 75 1.61 1.45 -9.19
C ARG A 75 1.16 2.86 -9.57
N ALA A 76 1.59 3.87 -8.82
CA ALA A 76 1.24 5.25 -9.13
C ALA A 76 1.82 5.70 -10.47
N LEU A 77 3.12 5.45 -10.71
CA LEU A 77 3.79 5.78 -11.97
C LEU A 77 3.10 5.14 -13.16
N PHE A 78 2.72 3.87 -13.06
CA PHE A 78 2.01 3.15 -14.11
C PHE A 78 0.68 3.84 -14.48
N VAL A 79 -0.11 4.25 -13.49
CA VAL A 79 -1.37 4.97 -13.74
C VAL A 79 -1.12 6.32 -14.41
N TRP A 80 -0.12 7.07 -13.95
CA TRP A 80 0.24 8.35 -14.57
C TRP A 80 0.71 8.19 -16.02
N VAL A 81 1.50 7.17 -16.32
CA VAL A 81 1.94 6.85 -17.69
C VAL A 81 0.75 6.48 -18.58
N LEU A 82 -0.19 5.66 -18.10
CA LEU A 82 -1.40 5.32 -18.85
C LEU A 82 -2.27 6.55 -19.13
N ILE A 83 -2.42 7.44 -18.15
CA ILE A 83 -3.16 8.71 -18.31
C ILE A 83 -2.49 9.59 -19.36
N LEU A 84 -1.16 9.73 -19.30
CA LEU A 84 -0.40 10.51 -20.27
C LEU A 84 -0.54 9.94 -21.68
N LEU A 85 -0.47 8.61 -21.82
CA LEU A 85 -0.66 7.92 -23.09
C LEU A 85 -2.07 8.15 -23.66
N PHE A 86 -3.10 8.12 -22.81
CA PHE A 86 -4.46 8.47 -23.21
C PHE A 86 -4.56 9.90 -23.76
N PHE A 87 -3.96 10.89 -23.08
CA PHE A 87 -3.97 12.27 -23.56
C PHE A 87 -3.23 12.44 -24.89
N ILE A 88 -2.11 11.73 -25.09
CA ILE A 88 -1.41 11.74 -26.39
C ILE A 88 -2.34 11.24 -27.49
N MET A 89 -3.00 10.10 -27.29
CA MET A 89 -3.93 9.55 -28.28
C MET A 89 -5.10 10.51 -28.55
N LEU A 90 -5.61 11.18 -27.50
CA LEU A 90 -6.68 12.18 -27.61
C LEU A 90 -6.24 13.41 -28.42
N VAL A 91 -5.02 13.90 -28.22
CA VAL A 91 -4.49 15.03 -29.00
C VAL A 91 -4.28 14.66 -30.46
N LEU A 92 -3.81 13.44 -30.75
CA LEU A 92 -3.59 12.96 -32.11
C LEU A 92 -4.88 12.87 -32.94
N ILE A 93 -6.00 12.47 -32.32
CA ILE A 93 -7.30 12.42 -33.00
C ILE A 93 -7.89 13.84 -33.20
N LEU A 94 -7.64 14.75 -32.26
CA LEU A 94 -8.10 16.15 -32.38
C LEU A 94 -7.37 16.94 -33.46
N ASP A 95 -6.17 16.52 -33.87
CA ASP A 95 -5.42 17.15 -34.97
C ASP A 95 -6.02 16.84 -36.36
N HIS A 96 -7.11 16.07 -36.44
CA HIS A 96 -7.79 15.68 -37.69
C HIS A 96 -6.87 15.02 -38.74
N ARG A 97 -5.66 14.57 -38.34
CA ARG A 97 -4.70 13.88 -39.21
C ARG A 97 -4.94 12.38 -39.28
N THR A 98 -5.77 11.85 -38.39
CA THR A 98 -5.93 10.42 -38.14
C THR A 98 -7.42 10.08 -38.08
N ASP A 99 -7.89 9.15 -38.92
CA ASP A 99 -9.31 8.75 -38.97
C ASP A 99 -9.59 7.47 -38.16
N TRP A 100 -8.92 7.30 -37.02
CA TRP A 100 -9.10 6.10 -36.20
C TRP A 100 -10.42 6.14 -35.44
N ASN A 101 -11.05 4.98 -35.29
CA ASN A 101 -12.25 4.84 -34.46
C ASN A 101 -12.00 5.37 -33.04
N TRP A 102 -12.97 6.07 -32.48
CA TRP A 102 -12.87 6.61 -31.12
C TRP A 102 -12.64 5.52 -30.07
N PHE A 103 -13.09 4.29 -30.31
CA PHE A 103 -12.81 3.13 -29.44
C PHE A 103 -11.30 2.88 -29.23
N VAL A 104 -10.48 3.12 -30.25
CA VAL A 104 -9.02 2.92 -30.20
C VAL A 104 -8.36 3.96 -29.31
N VAL A 105 -8.83 5.20 -29.35
CA VAL A 105 -8.32 6.30 -28.51
C VAL A 105 -8.50 5.99 -27.03
N PHE A 106 -9.57 5.29 -26.66
CA PHE A 106 -9.85 4.88 -25.28
C PHE A 106 -9.16 3.59 -24.83
N VAL A 107 -8.38 2.90 -25.69
CA VAL A 107 -7.63 1.66 -25.33
C VAL A 107 -6.84 1.76 -24.03
N PRO A 108 -6.09 2.84 -23.74
CA PRO A 108 -5.33 2.93 -22.48
C PRO A 108 -6.26 2.96 -21.25
N MET A 109 -7.45 3.54 -21.40
CA MET A 109 -8.48 3.55 -20.37
C MET A 109 -9.11 2.17 -20.20
N TRP A 110 -9.39 1.46 -21.30
CA TRP A 110 -9.90 0.08 -21.27
C TRP A 110 -8.92 -0.88 -20.57
N ILE A 111 -7.61 -0.76 -20.86
CA ILE A 111 -6.57 -1.56 -20.21
C ILE A 111 -6.57 -1.33 -18.69
N PHE A 112 -6.61 -0.06 -18.26
CA PHE A 112 -6.69 0.28 -16.84
C PHE A 112 -7.95 -0.32 -16.19
N ASP A 113 -9.08 -0.26 -16.88
CA ASP A 113 -10.36 -0.78 -16.40
C ASP A 113 -10.35 -2.31 -16.26
N VAL A 114 -9.75 -3.05 -17.19
CA VAL A 114 -9.57 -4.50 -17.08
C VAL A 114 -8.70 -4.87 -15.87
N ILE A 115 -7.57 -4.18 -15.68
CA ILE A 115 -6.68 -4.42 -14.53
C ILE A 115 -7.41 -4.13 -13.20
N ALA A 116 -8.19 -3.04 -13.14
CA ALA A 116 -8.97 -2.68 -11.97
C ALA A 116 -10.06 -3.73 -11.67
N LEU A 117 -10.75 -4.24 -12.70
CA LEU A 117 -11.76 -5.28 -12.55
C LEU A 117 -11.14 -6.60 -12.05
N GLU A 118 -10.01 -7.01 -12.61
CA GLU A 118 -9.30 -8.21 -12.15
C GLU A 118 -8.95 -8.09 -10.66
N TYR A 119 -8.44 -6.93 -10.23
CA TYR A 119 -8.12 -6.68 -8.82
C TYR A 119 -9.35 -6.79 -7.92
N VAL A 120 -10.50 -6.24 -8.33
CA VAL A 120 -11.74 -6.33 -7.54
C VAL A 120 -12.24 -7.78 -7.48
N ILE A 121 -12.24 -8.50 -8.61
CA ILE A 121 -12.65 -9.91 -8.66
C ILE A 121 -11.74 -10.77 -7.79
N PHE A 122 -10.42 -10.62 -7.89
CA PHE A 122 -9.47 -11.36 -7.05
C PHE A 122 -9.75 -11.12 -5.55
N ASN A 123 -10.03 -9.88 -5.17
CA ASN A 123 -10.39 -9.54 -3.79
C ASN A 123 -11.74 -10.14 -3.34
N ILE A 124 -12.70 -10.30 -4.25
CA ILE A 124 -13.98 -10.96 -3.97
C ILE A 124 -13.77 -12.47 -3.82
N VAL A 125 -13.06 -13.11 -4.76
CA VAL A 125 -12.76 -14.55 -4.73
C VAL A 125 -11.95 -14.93 -3.50
N MET A 126 -10.92 -14.16 -3.16
CA MET A 126 -10.12 -14.36 -1.94
C MET A 126 -10.95 -14.25 -0.67
N HIS A 127 -11.92 -13.33 -0.64
CA HIS A 127 -12.82 -13.16 0.49
C HIS A 127 -13.81 -14.33 0.63
N LEU A 128 -14.35 -14.83 -0.49
CA LEU A 128 -15.19 -16.03 -0.50
C LEU A 128 -14.41 -17.29 -0.08
N LYS A 129 -13.16 -17.42 -0.52
CA LYS A 129 -12.32 -18.60 -0.27
C LYS A 129 -11.82 -18.70 1.17
N ASN A 130 -11.39 -17.59 1.77
CA ASN A 130 -10.71 -17.62 3.06
C ASN A 130 -11.66 -17.39 4.25
N GLY A 131 -12.92 -17.01 4.01
CA GLY A 131 -13.94 -16.76 5.06
C GLY A 131 -13.56 -15.68 6.10
N HIS A 132 -12.38 -15.08 5.97
CA HIS A 132 -11.76 -14.22 6.96
C HIS A 132 -11.30 -12.93 6.30
N ASP A 133 -11.82 -11.83 6.84
CA ASP A 133 -11.70 -10.50 6.24
C ASP A 133 -10.38 -9.85 6.67
N ARG A 134 -9.32 -10.05 5.88
CA ARG A 134 -8.01 -9.41 6.13
C ARG A 134 -8.08 -7.88 6.00
N ASN A 135 -8.97 -7.37 5.15
CA ASN A 135 -9.35 -5.96 5.09
C ASN A 135 -10.79 -5.87 5.58
N ARG A 136 -11.07 -5.19 6.70
CA ARG A 136 -12.43 -4.95 7.24
C ARG A 136 -13.29 -4.06 6.32
N THR A 137 -13.40 -4.36 5.03
CA THR A 137 -14.26 -3.64 4.10
C THR A 137 -15.53 -4.44 3.87
N PRO A 138 -16.71 -3.88 4.20
CA PRO A 138 -17.95 -4.64 4.10
C PRO A 138 -18.22 -5.07 2.65
N MET A 139 -18.79 -6.26 2.47
CA MET A 139 -19.10 -6.84 1.15
C MET A 139 -19.90 -5.88 0.24
N GLN A 140 -20.76 -5.07 0.84
CA GLN A 140 -21.52 -4.01 0.16
C GLN A 140 -20.60 -2.98 -0.54
N THR A 141 -19.45 -2.65 0.04
CA THR A 141 -18.48 -1.72 -0.58
C THR A 141 -17.85 -2.32 -1.84
N LYS A 142 -17.58 -3.63 -1.84
CA LYS A 142 -17.04 -4.33 -3.03
C LYS A 142 -18.06 -4.37 -4.17
N LEU A 143 -19.33 -4.61 -3.85
CA LEU A 143 -20.44 -4.54 -4.82
C LEU A 143 -20.65 -3.12 -5.37
N VAL A 144 -20.55 -2.09 -4.52
CA VAL A 144 -20.63 -0.69 -4.95
C VAL A 144 -19.51 -0.36 -5.95
N TYR A 145 -18.28 -0.85 -5.73
CA TYR A 145 -17.19 -0.64 -6.69
C TYR A 145 -17.44 -1.32 -8.04
N LEU A 146 -17.97 -2.55 -8.05
CA LEU A 146 -18.37 -3.22 -9.29
C LEU A 146 -19.48 -2.45 -10.02
N PHE A 147 -20.47 -1.95 -9.29
CA PHE A 147 -21.55 -1.15 -9.87
C PHE A 147 -21.03 0.17 -10.47
N CYS A 148 -20.13 0.87 -9.78
CA CYS A 148 -19.47 2.06 -10.31
C CYS A 148 -18.65 1.76 -11.58
N PHE A 149 -17.97 0.62 -11.62
CA PHE A 149 -17.23 0.17 -12.79
C PHE A 149 -18.14 -0.03 -14.02
N LEU A 150 -19.29 -0.69 -13.82
CA LEU A 150 -20.28 -0.89 -14.88
C LEU A 150 -20.83 0.46 -15.40
N LEU A 151 -21.15 1.40 -14.51
CA LEU A 151 -21.60 2.73 -14.91
C LEU A 151 -20.52 3.52 -15.67
N LYS A 152 -19.26 3.43 -15.24
CA LYS A 152 -18.12 4.07 -15.90
C LYS A 152 -17.91 3.53 -17.32
N THR A 153 -17.90 2.21 -17.47
CA THR A 153 -17.72 1.57 -18.78
C THR A 153 -18.90 1.88 -19.71
N ALA A 154 -20.14 1.87 -19.20
CA ALA A 154 -21.31 2.30 -19.95
C ALA A 154 -21.21 3.75 -20.45
N PHE A 155 -20.75 4.68 -19.60
CA PHE A 155 -20.46 6.05 -20.00
C PHE A 155 -19.42 6.12 -21.12
N GLY A 156 -18.31 5.38 -20.98
CA GLY A 156 -17.25 5.33 -21.99
C GLY A 156 -17.74 4.84 -23.35
N ILE A 157 -18.56 3.78 -23.38
CA ILE A 157 -19.15 3.25 -24.62
C ILE A 157 -20.09 4.28 -25.25
N LEU A 158 -20.99 4.88 -24.47
CA LEU A 158 -21.93 5.89 -24.99
C LEU A 158 -21.21 7.12 -25.54
N LEU A 159 -20.11 7.53 -24.90
CA LEU A 159 -19.28 8.64 -25.35
C LEU A 159 -18.54 8.28 -26.65
N CYS A 160 -17.99 7.06 -26.77
CA CYS A 160 -17.38 6.59 -28.02
C CYS A 160 -18.40 6.55 -29.16
N LEU A 161 -19.59 5.99 -28.93
CA LEU A 161 -20.65 5.94 -29.93
C LEU A 161 -21.09 7.33 -30.38
N ARG A 162 -21.17 8.29 -29.45
CA ARG A 162 -21.54 9.67 -29.77
C ARG A 162 -20.49 10.38 -30.62
N LEU A 163 -19.21 10.13 -30.35
CA LEU A 163 -18.09 10.75 -31.04
C LEU A 163 -17.85 10.13 -32.44
N GLU A 164 -18.07 8.82 -32.59
CA GLU A 164 -17.92 8.11 -33.86
C GLU A 164 -19.08 8.38 -34.82
N TYR A 165 -20.31 8.42 -34.31
CA TYR A 165 -21.52 8.59 -35.11
C TYR A 165 -22.20 9.93 -34.77
N PRO A 166 -21.70 11.06 -35.30
CA PRO A 166 -22.27 12.37 -35.03
C PRO A 166 -23.73 12.50 -35.52
N GLU A 167 -24.11 11.70 -36.52
CA GLU A 167 -25.45 11.61 -37.11
C GLU A 167 -26.53 11.10 -36.15
N TRP A 168 -26.13 10.33 -35.13
CA TRP A 168 -27.06 9.92 -34.10
C TRP A 168 -27.30 11.14 -33.21
N LYS A 169 -28.47 11.76 -33.35
CA LYS A 169 -28.97 12.87 -32.51
C LYS A 169 -29.23 12.45 -31.05
N LEU A 170 -28.30 11.73 -30.45
CA LEU A 170 -28.30 11.40 -29.05
C LEU A 170 -28.14 12.70 -28.26
N HIS A 171 -29.18 13.02 -27.49
CA HIS A 171 -29.15 14.13 -26.56
C HIS A 171 -27.99 13.92 -25.56
N LEU A 172 -27.14 14.94 -25.40
CA LEU A 172 -26.00 14.92 -24.47
C LEU A 172 -26.40 14.48 -23.06
N GLY A 173 -27.62 14.80 -22.64
CA GLY A 173 -28.18 14.38 -21.36
C GLY A 173 -28.16 12.86 -21.15
N PHE A 174 -28.50 12.06 -22.18
CA PHE A 174 -28.49 10.60 -22.06
C PHE A 174 -27.07 10.02 -22.01
N VAL A 175 -26.14 10.61 -22.78
CA VAL A 175 -24.72 10.20 -22.76
C VAL A 175 -24.11 10.45 -21.39
N MET A 176 -24.47 11.57 -20.75
CA MET A 176 -23.94 11.93 -19.43
C MET A 176 -24.63 11.17 -18.28
N LEU A 177 -25.81 10.59 -18.49
CA LEU A 177 -26.64 9.98 -17.43
C LEU A 177 -25.88 8.99 -16.53
N PRO A 178 -25.08 8.04 -17.04
CA PRO A 178 -24.34 7.11 -16.18
C PRO A 178 -23.29 7.83 -15.32
N LEU A 179 -22.72 8.94 -15.80
CA LEU A 179 -21.79 9.78 -15.04
C LEU A 179 -22.49 10.51 -13.90
N TRP A 180 -23.69 11.04 -14.12
CA TRP A 180 -24.49 11.67 -13.05
C TRP A 180 -24.83 10.67 -11.94
N ILE A 181 -25.26 9.44 -12.32
CA ILE A 181 -25.52 8.38 -11.35
C ILE A 181 -24.25 8.03 -10.58
N LEU A 182 -23.12 7.85 -11.28
CA LEU A 182 -21.83 7.56 -10.65
C LEU A 182 -21.42 8.64 -9.64
N LEU A 183 -21.61 9.91 -9.99
CA LEU A 183 -21.30 11.04 -9.11
C LEU A 183 -22.16 10.99 -7.82
N ILE A 184 -23.46 10.73 -7.94
CA ILE A 184 -24.37 10.61 -6.79
C ILE A 184 -23.95 9.45 -5.88
N VAL A 185 -23.63 8.28 -6.46
CA VAL A 185 -23.16 7.11 -5.71
C VAL A 185 -21.85 7.43 -4.99
N LEU A 186 -20.92 8.12 -5.63
CA LEU A 186 -19.64 8.52 -5.02
C LEU A 186 -19.85 9.51 -3.85
N LEU A 187 -20.71 10.51 -4.04
CA LEU A 187 -21.02 11.50 -3.00
C LEU A 187 -21.65 10.85 -1.77
N THR A 188 -22.61 9.94 -1.96
CA THR A 188 -23.24 9.21 -0.87
C THR A 188 -22.28 8.23 -0.18
N TYR A 189 -21.35 7.64 -0.92
CA TYR A 189 -20.31 6.80 -0.35
C TYR A 189 -19.31 7.61 0.49
N LEU A 190 -18.84 8.75 -0.03
CA LEU A 190 -17.93 9.65 0.67
C LEU A 190 -18.56 10.23 1.93
N SER A 191 -19.82 10.67 1.86
CA SER A 191 -20.52 11.22 3.02
C SER A 191 -20.67 10.19 4.14
N LYS A 192 -21.05 8.93 3.82
CA LYS A 192 -21.09 7.83 4.80
C LYS A 192 -19.72 7.57 5.43
N ARG A 193 -18.67 7.53 4.62
CA ARG A 193 -17.31 7.27 5.11
C ARG A 193 -16.78 8.41 5.98
N LEU A 194 -17.06 9.66 5.63
CA LEU A 194 -16.69 10.84 6.41
C LEU A 194 -17.46 10.89 7.73
N TYR A 195 -18.77 10.64 7.70
CA TYR A 195 -19.60 10.58 8.90
C TYR A 195 -19.10 9.53 9.90
N LEU A 196 -18.81 8.31 9.44
CA LEU A 196 -18.24 7.25 10.30
C LEU A 196 -16.87 7.65 10.87
N MET A 197 -16.02 8.33 10.10
CA MET A 197 -14.72 8.81 10.57
C MET A 197 -14.87 9.87 11.67
N ILE A 198 -15.86 10.77 11.56
CA ILE A 198 -16.14 11.79 12.58
C ILE A 198 -16.77 11.16 13.83
N ALA A 199 -17.76 10.28 13.65
CA ALA A 199 -18.47 9.62 14.74
C ALA A 199 -17.58 8.70 15.60
N HIS A 200 -16.54 8.09 15.00
CA HIS A 200 -15.59 7.22 15.69
C HIS A 200 -14.28 7.92 16.09
N ARG A 201 -14.17 9.27 16.04
CA ARG A 201 -13.01 9.91 16.68
C ARG A 201 -13.06 9.64 18.18
N PRO A 202 -12.08 8.94 18.77
CA PRO A 202 -12.02 8.80 20.22
C PRO A 202 -11.85 10.21 20.80
N MET A 203 -12.86 10.68 21.54
CA MET A 203 -12.75 11.92 22.28
C MET A 203 -11.51 11.81 23.17
N GLY A 204 -10.54 12.70 22.91
CA GLY A 204 -9.27 12.71 23.61
C GLY A 204 -9.51 12.72 25.11
N VAL A 205 -8.91 11.74 25.79
CA VAL A 205 -8.78 11.72 27.24
C VAL A 205 -8.15 13.05 27.65
N ARG A 206 -8.96 13.89 28.30
CA ARG A 206 -8.56 15.13 28.95
C ARG A 206 -7.53 14.74 30.02
N ARG A 207 -6.25 15.02 29.77
CA ARG A 207 -5.24 14.96 30.84
C ARG A 207 -5.48 16.17 31.73
N SER A 208 -6.08 15.93 32.90
CA SER A 208 -5.95 16.76 34.09
C SER A 208 -4.53 16.68 34.64
#